data_AF-A0A8J4RWT3-F1
#
_entry.id   AF-A0A8J4RWT3-F1
#
_cell.length_a   1.000
_cell.length_b   1.000
_cell.length_c   1.000
_cell.angle_alpha   90.00
_cell.angle_beta   90.00
_cell.angle_gamma   90.00
#
_symmetry.space_group_name_H-M   'P 1'
#
loop_
_entity.id
_entity.type
_entity.pdbx_description
1 polymer ?
#
loop_
_entity_poly.entity_id
_entity_poly.type
_entity_poly.pdbx_seq_one_letter_code
_entity_poly.pdbx_strand_id
1 'polypeptide(L)'
;MESNTEVNLGKSIIVPSVQELSKEPIINIPARYVRDDQEDPLIVSHDTYIASNKAQRALETYSIEVKKLAMTILGYMAKALKMDAEEMRELFNDGVQTMRMNYPCCPEPDKAIGITPRSDADALTVVFQLNETEGLQIREMGSC
;
A
#
# COMPACT_ATOMS: atom_id res chain seq x y z
N MET A 1 -5.94 -33.43 -31.75
CA MET A 1 -4.78 -33.83 -30.92
C MET A 1 -4.33 -32.61 -30.17
N GLU A 2 -4.85 -32.42 -28.96
CA GLU A 2 -4.42 -31.34 -28.07
C GLU A 2 -3.07 -31.72 -27.47
N SER A 3 -2.06 -30.88 -27.69
CA SER A 3 -0.75 -31.00 -27.07
C SER A 3 -0.84 -30.40 -25.66
N ASN A 4 -0.83 -31.26 -24.64
CA ASN A 4 -0.64 -30.85 -23.24
C ASN A 4 0.80 -30.32 -23.07
N THR A 5 0.99 -29.01 -23.13
CA THR A 5 2.22 -28.37 -22.68
C THR A 5 2.22 -28.30 -21.17
N GLU A 6 3.04 -29.14 -20.55
CA GLU A 6 3.26 -29.19 -19.11
C GLU A 6 3.97 -27.91 -18.64
N VAL A 7 3.30 -27.11 -17.82
CA VAL A 7 3.85 -25.87 -17.25
C VAL A 7 4.79 -26.21 -16.10
N ASN A 8 6.10 -26.11 -16.34
CA ASN A 8 7.11 -26.36 -15.32
C ASN A 8 7.31 -25.10 -14.45
N LEU A 9 6.65 -25.07 -13.28
CA LEU A 9 6.64 -23.94 -12.35
C LEU A 9 7.92 -23.80 -11.50
N GLY A 10 8.97 -24.58 -11.78
CA GLY A 10 10.19 -24.60 -10.98
C GLY A 10 9.98 -25.22 -9.59
N LYS A 11 11.08 -25.56 -8.90
CA LYS A 11 11.01 -26.15 -7.55
C LYS A 11 10.90 -25.04 -6.51
N SER A 12 9.91 -25.13 -5.62
CA SER A 12 9.81 -24.25 -4.45
C SER A 12 10.99 -24.52 -3.51
N ILE A 13 11.74 -23.48 -3.17
CA ILE A 13 12.76 -23.54 -2.13
C ILE A 13 12.03 -23.51 -0.78
N ILE A 14 12.26 -24.51 0.06
CA ILE A 14 11.72 -24.53 1.42
C ILE A 14 12.37 -23.38 2.21
N VAL A 15 11.55 -22.42 2.62
CA VAL A 15 11.98 -21.31 3.47
C VAL A 15 11.87 -21.76 4.93
N PRO A 16 12.99 -21.77 5.69
CA PRO A 16 12.94 -22.11 7.11
C PRO A 16 12.04 -21.14 7.88
N SER A 17 11.31 -21.65 8.88
CA SER A 17 10.47 -20.82 9.73
C SER A 17 11.30 -19.73 10.41
N VAL A 18 10.86 -18.48 10.30
CA VAL A 18 11.52 -17.34 10.97
C VAL A 18 11.62 -17.57 12.48
N GLN A 19 10.64 -18.27 13.06
CA GLN A 19 10.61 -18.62 14.48
C GLN A 19 11.66 -19.68 14.86
N GLU A 20 12.12 -20.50 13.92
CA GLU A 20 13.22 -21.45 14.16
C GLU A 20 14.57 -20.77 14.02
N LEU A 21 14.71 -19.86 13.06
CA LEU A 21 15.94 -19.08 12.86
C LEU A 21 16.27 -18.17 14.05
N SER A 22 15.26 -17.72 14.80
CA SER A 22 15.46 -16.88 16.00
C SER A 22 15.89 -17.65 17.25
N LYS A 23 15.90 -19.00 17.22
CA LYS A 23 16.31 -19.84 18.37
C LYS A 23 17.82 -19.94 18.53
N GLU A 24 18.56 -19.68 17.46
CA GLU A 24 20.02 -19.63 17.46
C GLU A 24 20.50 -18.17 17.35
N PRO A 25 21.61 -17.81 18.00
CA PRO A 25 22.20 -16.48 17.84
C PRO A 25 22.63 -16.29 16.38
N ILE A 26 22.16 -15.23 15.73
CA ILE A 26 22.52 -14.91 14.35
C ILE A 26 23.95 -14.35 14.34
N ILE A 27 24.92 -15.25 14.26
CA ILE A 27 26.36 -14.91 14.21
C ILE A 27 26.84 -14.58 12.80
N ASN A 28 26.15 -15.07 11.76
CA ASN A 28 26.43 -14.75 10.36
C ASN A 28 25.11 -14.63 9.58
N ILE A 29 25.04 -13.67 8.65
CA ILE A 29 23.89 -13.52 7.75
C ILE A 29 23.96 -14.65 6.71
N PRO A 30 22.94 -15.52 6.58
CA PRO A 30 22.93 -16.55 5.54
C PRO A 30 23.06 -15.94 4.15
N ALA A 31 23.87 -16.55 3.28
CA ALA A 31 24.17 -16.03 1.94
C ALA A 31 22.93 -15.64 1.11
N ARG A 32 21.80 -16.33 1.29
CA ARG A 32 20.53 -16.01 0.61
C ARG A 32 19.90 -14.66 1.00
N TYR A 33 20.32 -14.09 2.13
CA TYR A 33 19.94 -12.75 2.60
C TYR A 33 21.05 -11.72 2.41
N VAL A 34 22.21 -12.14 1.90
CA VAL A 34 23.27 -11.22 1.49
C VAL A 34 22.84 -10.63 0.15
N ARG A 35 22.64 -9.32 0.14
CA ARG A 35 22.27 -8.53 -1.03
C ARG A 35 23.53 -7.84 -1.54
N ASP A 36 24.25 -8.50 -2.45
CA ASP A 36 25.44 -7.91 -3.09
C ASP A 36 25.09 -6.77 -4.07
N ASP A 37 23.80 -6.62 -4.38
CA ASP A 37 23.19 -5.58 -5.21
C ASP A 37 22.78 -4.32 -4.44
N GLN A 38 23.00 -4.28 -3.13
CA GLN A 38 22.80 -3.07 -2.36
C GLN A 38 23.96 -2.10 -2.68
N GLU A 39 23.72 -1.19 -3.63
CA GLU A 39 24.58 -0.02 -3.82
C GLU A 39 24.82 0.66 -2.47
N ASP A 40 26.08 1.06 -2.23
CA ASP A 40 26.50 1.71 -1.00
C ASP A 40 25.56 2.90 -0.69
N PRO A 41 24.84 2.91 0.46
CA PRO A 41 23.92 3.98 0.82
C PRO A 41 24.60 5.36 0.93
N LEU A 42 25.94 5.41 0.89
CA LEU A 42 26.72 6.65 0.98
C LEU A 42 26.95 7.36 -0.37
N ILE A 43 26.62 6.76 -1.52
CA ILE A 43 26.68 7.45 -2.83
C ILE A 43 25.26 7.62 -3.39
N VAL A 44 24.39 8.29 -2.64
CA VAL A 44 23.19 8.89 -3.23
C VAL A 44 23.67 10.09 -4.06
N SER A 45 23.53 10.02 -5.39
CA SER A 45 23.88 11.16 -6.25
C SER A 45 23.14 12.42 -5.78
N HIS A 46 23.77 13.60 -5.91
CA HIS A 46 23.15 14.86 -5.48
C HIS A 46 21.73 15.02 -6.07
N ASP A 47 21.54 14.57 -7.31
CA ASP A 47 20.26 14.55 -8.00
C ASP A 47 19.25 13.60 -7.35
N THR A 48 19.67 12.41 -6.94
CA THR A 48 18.83 11.44 -6.22
C THR A 48 18.45 11.95 -4.83
N TYR A 49 19.36 12.62 -4.12
CA TYR A 49 19.09 13.24 -2.82
C TYR A 49 18.07 14.38 -2.95
N ILE A 50 18.21 15.25 -3.95
CA ILE A 50 17.24 16.33 -4.19
C ILE A 50 15.88 15.77 -4.63
N ALA A 51 15.86 14.76 -5.50
CA ALA A 51 14.62 14.12 -5.93
C ALA A 51 13.88 13.45 -4.74
N SER A 52 14.60 12.75 -3.87
CA SER A 52 14.05 12.15 -2.65
C SER A 52 13.43 13.21 -1.73
N ASN A 53 14.16 14.30 -1.48
CA ASN A 53 13.65 15.41 -0.66
C ASN A 53 12.41 16.07 -1.28
N LYS A 54 12.36 16.19 -2.61
CA LYS A 54 11.20 16.74 -3.31
C LYS A 54 9.97 15.82 -3.18
N ALA A 55 10.15 14.52 -3.36
CA ALA A 55 9.08 13.53 -3.22
C ALA A 55 8.54 13.50 -1.79
N GLN A 56 9.42 13.50 -0.79
CA GLN A 56 9.04 13.55 0.62
C GLN A 56 8.19 14.79 0.92
N ARG A 57 8.66 15.98 0.55
CA ARG A 57 7.91 17.23 0.78
C ARG A 57 6.55 17.25 0.09
N ALA A 58 6.49 16.71 -1.13
CA ALA A 58 5.23 16.61 -1.86
C ALA A 58 4.24 15.67 -1.14
N LEU A 59 4.71 14.54 -0.63
CA LEU A 59 3.90 13.60 0.15
C LEU A 59 3.42 14.20 1.47
N GLU A 60 4.29 14.90 2.20
CA GLU A 60 3.93 15.60 3.44
C GLU A 60 2.86 16.65 3.18
N THR A 61 3.05 17.48 2.15
CA THR A 61 2.07 18.50 1.74
C THR A 61 0.73 17.87 1.35
N TYR A 62 0.77 16.84 0.51
CA TYR A 62 -0.42 16.10 0.10
C TYR A 62 -1.15 15.48 1.30
N SER A 63 -0.41 14.87 2.22
CA SER A 63 -0.97 14.26 3.43
C SER A 63 -1.72 15.29 4.28
N ILE A 64 -1.17 16.49 4.46
CA ILE A 64 -1.81 17.57 5.21
C ILE A 64 -3.10 18.04 4.52
N GLU A 65 -3.04 18.28 3.21
CA GLU A 65 -4.21 18.77 2.47
C GLU A 65 -5.33 17.73 2.37
N VAL A 66 -4.99 16.44 2.20
CA VAL A 66 -5.99 15.36 2.24
C VAL A 66 -6.58 15.21 3.63
N LYS A 67 -5.81 15.40 4.72
CA LYS A 67 -6.37 15.42 6.09
C LYS A 67 -7.44 16.49 6.24
N LYS A 68 -7.14 17.71 5.79
CA LYS A 68 -8.09 18.84 5.83
C LYS A 68 -9.35 18.55 5.01
N LEU A 69 -9.19 17.99 3.81
CA LEU A 69 -10.30 17.58 2.96
C LEU A 69 -11.16 16.52 3.64
N ALA A 70 -10.54 15.48 4.21
CA ALA A 70 -11.23 14.40 4.93
C ALA A 70 -12.07 14.95 6.10
N MET A 71 -11.49 15.82 6.93
CA MET A 71 -12.23 16.46 8.04
C MET A 71 -13.39 17.33 7.55
N THR A 72 -13.22 17.98 6.40
CA THR A 72 -14.30 18.76 5.77
C THR A 72 -15.45 17.85 5.32
N ILE A 73 -15.15 16.72 4.66
CA ILE A 73 -16.14 15.72 4.25
C ILE A 73 -16.88 15.16 5.46
N LEU A 74 -16.14 14.77 6.52
CA LEU A 74 -16.73 14.29 7.76
C LEU A 74 -17.66 15.33 8.41
N GLY A 75 -17.29 16.61 8.38
CA GLY A 75 -18.17 17.69 8.84
C GLY A 75 -19.47 17.83 8.02
N TYR A 76 -19.43 17.60 6.71
CA TYR A 76 -20.64 17.53 5.89
C TYR A 76 -21.48 16.28 6.18
N MET A 77 -20.85 15.13 6.42
CA MET A 77 -21.54 13.90 6.82
C MET A 77 -22.24 14.07 8.17
N ALA A 78 -21.58 14.71 9.15
CA ALA A 78 -22.19 15.03 10.43
C ALA A 78 -23.48 15.84 10.27
N LYS A 79 -23.44 16.90 9.46
CA LYS A 79 -24.64 17.71 9.15
C LYS A 79 -25.75 16.88 8.50
N ALA A 80 -25.42 16.05 7.52
CA ALA A 80 -26.39 15.20 6.82
C ALA A 80 -27.05 14.18 7.77
N LEU A 81 -26.27 13.66 8.71
CA LEU A 81 -26.72 12.72 9.74
C LEU A 81 -27.36 13.40 10.96
N LYS A 82 -27.44 14.74 10.97
CA LYS A 82 -27.91 15.56 12.11
C LYS A 82 -27.11 15.31 13.40
N MET A 83 -25.84 14.99 13.24
CA MET A 83 -24.86 14.84 14.31
C MET A 83 -24.21 16.19 14.61
N ASP A 84 -23.81 16.38 15.87
CA ASP A 84 -23.03 17.55 16.24
C ASP A 84 -21.65 17.54 15.55
N ALA A 85 -21.22 18.70 15.05
CA ALA A 85 -19.98 18.80 14.28
C ALA A 85 -18.74 18.63 15.17
N GLU A 86 -18.82 19.03 16.44
CA GLU A 86 -17.74 18.90 17.39
C GLU A 86 -17.58 17.44 17.81
N GLU A 87 -18.69 16.74 18.05
CA GLU A 87 -18.67 15.29 18.33
C GLU A 87 -18.02 14.51 17.17
N MET A 88 -18.35 14.84 15.92
CA MET A 88 -17.72 14.19 14.77
C MET A 88 -16.22 14.49 14.70
N ARG A 89 -15.82 15.72 15.03
CA ARG A 89 -14.41 16.13 15.05
C ARG A 89 -13.65 15.36 16.11
N GLU A 90 -14.17 15.28 17.33
CA GLU A 90 -13.53 14.59 18.47
C GLU A 90 -13.27 13.12 18.19
N LEU A 91 -14.21 12.42 17.52
CA LEU A 91 -14.03 11.01 17.13
C LEU A 91 -12.81 10.77 16.22
N PHE A 92 -12.40 11.77 15.44
CA PHE A 92 -11.36 11.63 14.42
C PHE A 92 -10.16 12.56 14.59
N ASN A 93 -10.16 13.45 15.59
CA ASN A 93 -9.09 14.43 15.80
C ASN A 93 -7.73 13.77 16.08
N ASP A 94 -7.76 12.71 16.90
CA ASP A 94 -6.60 11.88 17.26
C ASP A 94 -6.49 10.61 16.40
N GLY A 95 -7.23 10.55 15.29
CA GLY A 95 -7.23 9.42 14.37
C GLY A 95 -5.89 9.26 13.64
N VAL A 96 -5.61 8.02 13.22
CA VAL A 96 -4.45 7.69 12.40
C VAL A 96 -4.79 7.89 10.93
N GLN A 97 -3.95 8.65 10.22
CA GLN A 97 -3.99 8.73 8.77
C GLN A 97 -2.91 7.83 8.18
N THR A 98 -3.31 6.90 7.32
CA THR A 98 -2.38 6.03 6.58
C THR A 98 -2.52 6.32 5.08
N MET A 99 -1.39 6.32 4.37
CA MET A 99 -1.36 6.44 2.92
C MET A 99 -0.74 5.18 2.30
N ARG A 100 -1.32 4.72 1.19
CA ARG A 100 -0.82 3.56 0.43
C ARG A 100 -0.73 3.90 -1.05
N MET A 101 0.44 3.67 -1.64
CA MET A 101 0.70 3.86 -3.07
C MET A 101 1.28 2.55 -3.63
N ASN A 102 0.46 1.64 -4.14
CA ASN A 102 0.93 0.29 -4.47
C ASN A 102 0.09 -0.39 -5.56
N TYR A 103 0.49 -0.30 -6.84
CA TYR A 103 0.07 -1.20 -7.92
C TYR A 103 1.09 -1.14 -9.07
N PRO A 104 2.17 -1.96 -9.03
CA PRO A 104 3.10 -2.06 -10.15
C PRO A 104 2.45 -2.74 -11.36
N CYS A 105 3.08 -2.62 -12.53
CA CYS A 105 2.65 -3.35 -13.73
C CYS A 105 2.66 -4.86 -13.48
N CYS A 106 1.58 -5.55 -13.88
CA CYS A 106 1.48 -7.02 -13.82
C CYS A 106 1.65 -7.62 -15.23
N PRO A 107 2.59 -8.55 -15.46
CA PRO A 107 2.78 -9.18 -16.77
C PRO A 107 1.59 -10.02 -17.25
N GLU A 108 0.84 -10.61 -16.32
CA GLU A 108 -0.33 -11.46 -16.61
C GLU A 108 -1.56 -10.95 -15.82
N PRO A 109 -2.12 -9.78 -16.17
CA PRO A 109 -3.19 -9.14 -15.40
C PRO A 109 -4.46 -10.01 -15.31
N ASP A 110 -4.77 -10.79 -16.35
CA ASP A 110 -5.95 -11.67 -16.39
C ASP A 110 -5.86 -12.87 -15.43
N LYS A 111 -4.68 -13.13 -14.86
CA LYS A 111 -4.42 -14.24 -13.93
C LYS A 111 -4.14 -13.76 -12.50
N ALA A 112 -4.20 -12.46 -12.26
CA ALA A 112 -3.83 -11.87 -10.99
C ALA A 112 -4.98 -11.02 -10.42
N ILE A 113 -5.06 -10.97 -9.09
CA ILE A 113 -5.91 -10.03 -8.37
C ILE A 113 -4.98 -9.04 -7.66
N GLY A 114 -5.12 -7.74 -7.95
CA GLY A 114 -4.27 -6.72 -7.36
C GLY A 114 -4.46 -6.59 -5.83
N ILE A 115 -5.71 -6.44 -5.39
CA ILE A 115 -6.11 -6.53 -3.98
C ILE A 115 -7.38 -7.38 -3.90
N THR A 116 -7.41 -8.32 -2.96
CA THR A 116 -8.60 -9.13 -2.69
C THR A 116 -9.80 -8.26 -2.30
N PRO A 117 -11.01 -8.53 -2.81
CA PRO A 117 -12.21 -7.78 -2.44
C PRO A 117 -12.39 -7.71 -0.92
N ARG A 118 -12.50 -6.48 -0.39
CA ARG A 118 -12.65 -6.22 1.05
C ARG A 118 -13.29 -4.85 1.27
N SER A 119 -13.82 -4.65 2.48
CA SER A 119 -14.07 -3.32 3.00
C SER A 119 -12.83 -2.81 3.73
N ASP A 120 -12.64 -1.50 3.70
CA ASP A 120 -11.63 -0.85 4.53
C ASP A 120 -12.09 -0.84 5.99
N ALA A 121 -11.12 -0.87 6.91
CA ALA A 121 -11.40 -0.81 8.35
C ALA A 121 -11.47 0.65 8.85
N ASP A 122 -11.27 1.60 7.96
CA ASP A 122 -11.12 3.02 8.24
C ASP A 122 -12.47 3.73 8.12
N ALA A 123 -12.61 4.89 8.75
CA ALA A 123 -13.85 5.67 8.69
C ALA A 123 -14.09 6.33 7.32
N LEU A 124 -13.02 6.74 6.64
CA LEU A 124 -13.07 7.40 5.34
C LEU A 124 -11.81 7.09 4.53
N THR A 125 -11.99 6.57 3.32
CA THR A 125 -10.90 6.36 2.36
C THR A 125 -11.03 7.38 1.21
N VAL A 126 -9.96 8.14 0.96
CA VAL A 126 -9.86 9.04 -0.22
C VAL A 126 -8.88 8.41 -1.20
N VAL A 127 -9.38 8.04 -2.39
CA VAL A 127 -8.56 7.40 -3.43
C VAL A 127 -8.25 8.40 -4.55
N PHE A 128 -6.96 8.55 -4.85
CA PHE A 128 -6.48 9.24 -6.05
C PHE A 128 -5.86 8.21 -7.00
N GLN A 129 -6.51 7.96 -8.13
CA GLN A 129 -6.01 7.03 -9.15
C GLN A 129 -5.03 7.78 -10.05
N LEU A 130 -3.76 7.39 -9.98
CA LEU A 130 -2.70 7.92 -10.82
C LEU A 130 -2.80 7.27 -12.20
N ASN A 131 -2.96 8.09 -13.24
CA ASN A 131 -3.06 7.73 -14.65
C ASN A 131 -4.44 7.22 -15.11
N GLU A 132 -4.58 7.00 -16.41
CA GLU A 132 -5.78 6.50 -17.07
C GLU A 132 -5.91 4.97 -16.98
N THR A 133 -5.10 4.30 -16.16
CA THR A 133 -5.13 2.84 -15.99
C THR A 133 -6.28 2.45 -15.07
N GLU A 134 -7.24 1.70 -15.62
CA GLU A 134 -8.37 1.17 -14.87
C GLU A 134 -7.97 0.00 -13.97
N GLY A 135 -8.66 -0.19 -12.84
CA GLY A 135 -8.42 -1.34 -11.95
C GLY A 135 -9.19 -1.36 -10.64
N LEU A 136 -9.61 -0.19 -10.11
CA LEU A 136 -10.48 -0.16 -8.94
C LEU A 136 -11.90 -0.57 -9.32
N GLN A 137 -12.44 -1.56 -8.63
CA GLN A 137 -13.83 -1.99 -8.75
C GLN A 137 -14.51 -1.88 -7.39
N ILE A 138 -15.69 -1.27 -7.35
CA ILE A 138 -16.48 -1.10 -6.12
C ILE A 138 -17.75 -1.92 -6.28
N ARG A 139 -18.04 -2.77 -5.29
CA ARG A 139 -19.28 -3.53 -5.26
C ARG A 139 -20.44 -2.63 -4.83
N GLU A 140 -21.49 -2.59 -5.64
CA GLU A 140 -22.74 -1.91 -5.32
C GLU A 140 -23.67 -2.82 -4.49
N MET A 141 -24.39 -2.25 -3.53
CA MET A 141 -25.38 -3.01 -2.75
C MET A 141 -26.51 -3.52 -3.66
N GLY A 142 -26.71 -4.84 -3.69
CA GLY A 142 -27.76 -5.50 -4.49
C GLY A 142 -27.25 -6.41 -5.61
N SER A 143 -25.94 -6.44 -5.87
CA SER A 143 -25.31 -7.41 -6.78
C SER A 143 -24.89 -8.66 -6.00
N CYS A 144 -25.72 -9.72 -6.05
CA CYS A 144 -25.39 -11.08 -5.63
C CYS A 144 -25.19 -11.97 -6.86
#